data_AF-A0A1V6TWC2-F1
#
_entry.id   AF-A0A1V6TWC2-F1
#
_cell.length_a   1.000
_cell.length_b   1.000
_cell.length_c   1.000
_cell.angle_alpha   90.00
_cell.angle_beta   90.00
_cell.angle_gamma   90.00
#
_symmetry.space_group_name_H-M   'P 1'
#
loop_
_entity.id
_entity.type
_entity.pdbx_description
1 polymer ?
#
loop_
_entity_poly.entity_id
_entity_poly.type
_entity_poly.pdbx_seq_one_letter_code
_entity_poly.pdbx_strand_id
1 'polypeptide(L)'
;MQVRMDPKTWIPGQSFSVTMSPLPSQRLHAPMPQDGSSYSELELGPKTLAETRPSRTKKRPHTKSRQGCLNCKARRVKCQETQPHPCSNCVGRNMVCVYPSKDQVLRRRRPVSSEHPHRQEEWGHGSIISTSTTSALTGWKSLPYNSPDTFSAADLRFLHHFLIAAYPHLPFGSEGIWKTSLPAYAHECPHLMHSILCLGASHLSRITPNGDKYMPLAIAHRGKALKALGEALTTSDQCTRTELDLLLATTYALTIQSNYMEDGLVDFLVMVRGCAVITLRILDIYQGSEMFDSLTSEAIYTRILPLLPLTTCCDSEMLDISILTLEGIQPLLLTRSDRITYQAILNIYRGLQHSARNGFIALSEIYNSWVRIGSQEFMEFLDPGNHVSRMLLLHFVAITIMMWPVFCILRPSMLETPMADLACRQWGVDIYQNLPLEMRELVDWQAGYIASGGDIANAIKTSGNGLEKVSSLECLCHQTKG
;
A
#
# COMPACT_ATOMS: atom_id res chain seq x y z
N MET A 1 -14.04 53.56 18.76
CA MET A 1 -14.54 53.02 20.03
C MET A 1 -13.77 51.72 20.28
N GLN A 2 -12.67 51.80 21.03
CA GLN A 2 -11.81 50.66 21.36
C GLN A 2 -12.56 49.74 22.33
N VAL A 3 -12.80 48.49 21.91
CA VAL A 3 -13.22 47.43 22.82
C VAL A 3 -12.04 46.48 22.98
N ARG A 4 -11.36 46.61 24.13
CA ARG A 4 -10.43 45.61 24.66
C ARG A 4 -11.17 44.28 24.82
N MET A 5 -10.65 43.21 24.23
CA MET A 5 -10.99 41.86 24.66
C MET A 5 -9.88 41.31 25.55
N ASP A 6 -10.32 40.76 26.68
CA ASP A 6 -9.57 40.37 27.86
C ASP A 6 -8.82 39.03 27.63
N PRO A 7 -7.49 38.94 27.80
CA PRO A 7 -6.73 37.74 27.45
C PRO A 7 -6.60 36.81 28.67
N LYS A 8 -7.71 36.30 29.21
CA LYS A 8 -7.71 35.25 30.25
C LYS A 8 -8.98 34.39 30.18
N THR A 9 -8.95 33.35 29.36
CA THR A 9 -9.70 32.08 29.51
C THR A 9 -9.25 31.09 28.42
N TRP A 10 -7.95 30.78 28.41
CA TRP A 10 -7.44 29.58 27.73
C TRP A 10 -6.91 28.66 28.81
N ILE A 11 -7.70 27.63 29.16
CA ILE A 11 -7.31 26.56 30.07
C ILE A 11 -7.08 25.32 29.21
N PRO A 12 -5.83 24.84 29.05
CA PRO A 12 -5.57 23.56 28.42
C PRO A 12 -5.81 22.45 29.45
N GLY A 13 -6.57 21.41 29.08
CA GLY A 13 -6.62 20.16 29.86
C GLY A 13 -7.96 19.76 30.49
N GLN A 14 -9.10 19.92 29.80
CA GLN A 14 -10.29 19.13 30.15
C GLN A 14 -10.43 17.94 29.21
N SER A 15 -10.11 16.76 29.75
CA SER A 15 -10.54 15.47 29.25
C SER A 15 -12.07 15.40 29.25
N PHE A 16 -12.70 15.43 28.08
CA PHE A 16 -14.08 15.01 27.95
C PHE A 16 -14.13 13.48 27.98
N SER A 17 -14.36 12.92 29.16
CA SER A 17 -14.81 11.53 29.31
C SER A 17 -16.28 11.45 28.92
N VAL A 18 -16.55 11.01 27.69
CA VAL A 18 -17.89 10.61 27.28
C VAL A 18 -17.95 9.09 27.26
N THR A 19 -18.63 8.53 28.25
CA THR A 19 -19.04 7.13 28.31
C THR A 19 -19.95 6.82 27.11
N MET A 20 -19.50 5.94 26.21
CA MET A 20 -20.32 5.43 25.11
C MET A 20 -21.20 4.30 25.62
N SER A 21 -22.52 4.49 25.60
CA SER A 21 -23.50 3.41 25.72
C SER A 21 -23.71 2.74 24.35
N PRO A 22 -23.85 1.41 24.27
CA PRO A 22 -23.98 0.70 23.00
C PRO A 22 -25.37 0.92 22.36
N LEU A 23 -25.39 1.21 21.06
CA LEU A 23 -26.60 1.21 20.23
C LEU A 23 -26.86 -0.21 19.66
N PRO A 24 -28.14 -0.62 19.53
CA PRO A 24 -28.52 -2.01 19.23
C PRO A 24 -28.41 -2.38 17.74
N SER A 25 -27.94 -3.61 17.50
CA SER A 25 -27.83 -4.25 16.19
C SER A 25 -29.21 -4.51 15.56
N GLN A 26 -29.49 -3.93 14.40
CA GLN A 26 -30.63 -4.33 13.56
C GLN A 26 -30.15 -5.11 12.32
N ARG A 27 -30.61 -6.36 12.23
CA ARG A 27 -30.43 -7.27 11.09
C ARG A 27 -31.36 -6.83 9.95
N LEU A 28 -30.83 -6.67 8.74
CA LEU A 28 -31.62 -6.55 7.51
C LEU A 28 -31.38 -7.80 6.67
N HIS A 29 -32.38 -8.68 6.63
CA HIS A 29 -32.54 -9.72 5.60
C HIS A 29 -33.61 -9.26 4.62
N ALA A 30 -33.30 -9.31 3.32
CA ALA A 30 -34.30 -9.39 2.27
C ALA A 30 -33.78 -10.30 1.13
N PRO A 31 -34.60 -11.23 0.61
CA PRO A 31 -34.18 -12.22 -0.40
C PRO A 31 -34.39 -11.73 -1.85
N MET A 32 -33.54 -12.20 -2.77
CA MET A 32 -33.78 -12.10 -4.22
C MET A 32 -34.53 -13.32 -4.75
N PRO A 33 -35.43 -13.17 -5.75
CA PRO A 33 -36.08 -14.29 -6.41
C PRO A 33 -35.22 -14.88 -7.54
N GLN A 34 -35.24 -16.20 -7.65
CA GLN A 34 -34.73 -16.98 -8.78
C GLN A 34 -35.88 -17.23 -9.76
N ASP A 35 -35.72 -16.84 -11.01
CA ASP A 35 -36.51 -17.38 -12.12
C ASP A 35 -35.59 -18.20 -13.02
N GLY A 36 -35.91 -19.49 -13.12
CA GLY A 36 -35.42 -20.37 -14.15
C GLY A 36 -36.37 -20.36 -15.35
N SER A 37 -35.84 -20.54 -16.54
CA SER A 37 -36.53 -21.33 -17.56
C SER A 37 -35.54 -21.90 -18.57
N SER A 38 -35.64 -23.21 -18.71
CA SER A 38 -35.03 -24.07 -19.69
C SER A 38 -35.92 -24.09 -20.92
N TYR A 39 -35.36 -23.96 -22.13
CA TYR A 39 -36.02 -24.41 -23.36
C TYR A 39 -35.01 -25.04 -24.34
N SER A 40 -35.17 -26.36 -24.46
CA SER A 40 -35.11 -27.25 -25.62
C SER A 40 -34.32 -26.87 -26.89
N GLU A 41 -33.26 -27.67 -27.08
CA GLU A 41 -32.88 -28.45 -28.27
C GLU A 41 -33.90 -28.57 -29.42
N LEU A 42 -33.43 -28.29 -30.65
CA LEU A 42 -33.92 -28.86 -31.91
C LEU A 42 -32.78 -28.82 -32.95
N GLU A 43 -32.22 -30.00 -33.27
CA GLU A 43 -31.36 -30.23 -34.43
C GLU A 43 -32.19 -30.33 -35.72
N LEU A 44 -31.64 -29.88 -36.85
CA LEU A 44 -31.53 -30.68 -38.08
C LEU A 44 -30.65 -29.95 -39.13
N GLY A 45 -29.61 -30.61 -39.64
CA GLY A 45 -28.86 -30.15 -40.82
C GLY A 45 -27.88 -31.22 -41.35
N PRO A 46 -27.65 -31.31 -42.67
CA PRO A 46 -27.32 -32.56 -43.34
C PRO A 46 -25.82 -32.76 -43.69
N LYS A 47 -25.57 -33.97 -44.19
CA LYS A 47 -24.30 -34.64 -44.51
C LYS A 47 -23.39 -33.95 -45.54
N THR A 48 -22.10 -34.29 -45.40
CA THR A 48 -21.02 -34.48 -46.40
C THR A 48 -20.32 -33.25 -47.00
N LEU A 49 -19.02 -33.13 -46.70
CA LEU A 49 -17.93 -33.41 -47.65
C LEU A 49 -16.59 -33.46 -46.90
N ALA A 50 -15.81 -34.49 -47.21
CA ALA A 50 -14.51 -34.78 -46.62
C ALA A 50 -13.41 -33.98 -47.33
N GLU A 51 -12.56 -33.29 -46.57
CA GLU A 51 -11.35 -32.68 -47.10
C GLU A 51 -10.18 -32.91 -46.12
N THR A 52 -9.13 -33.51 -46.67
CA THR A 52 -8.00 -34.16 -46.01
C THR A 52 -7.02 -33.11 -45.47
N ARG A 53 -6.91 -32.97 -44.14
CA ARG A 53 -5.85 -32.17 -43.50
C ARG A 53 -4.57 -32.99 -43.30
N PRO A 54 -3.38 -32.39 -43.45
CA PRO A 54 -2.11 -33.08 -43.24
C PRO A 54 -1.91 -33.44 -41.76
N SER A 55 -1.46 -34.68 -41.54
CA SER A 55 -1.11 -35.25 -40.24
C SER A 55 -0.13 -34.36 -39.48
N ARG A 56 -0.61 -33.68 -38.44
CA ARG A 56 0.26 -33.20 -37.35
C ARG A 56 0.69 -34.42 -36.54
N THR A 57 1.92 -34.86 -36.75
CA THR A 57 2.58 -35.81 -35.85
C THR A 57 2.44 -35.33 -34.41
N LYS A 58 1.67 -36.07 -33.59
CA LYS A 58 1.63 -35.89 -32.14
C LYS A 58 3.05 -36.02 -31.61
N LYS A 59 3.66 -34.92 -31.14
CA LYS A 59 4.86 -35.01 -30.31
C LYS A 59 4.47 -35.79 -29.06
N ARG A 60 4.97 -37.02 -28.95
CA ARG A 60 4.82 -37.84 -27.75
C ARG A 60 5.32 -37.04 -26.54
N PRO A 61 4.62 -37.05 -25.40
CA PRO A 61 5.15 -36.46 -24.17
C PRO A 61 6.51 -37.09 -23.83
N HIS A 62 7.51 -36.25 -23.60
CA HIS A 62 8.85 -36.70 -23.27
C HIS A 62 8.90 -37.09 -21.78
N THR A 63 9.07 -38.37 -21.49
CA THR A 63 9.38 -38.83 -20.14
C THR A 63 10.85 -38.49 -19.86
N LYS A 64 11.11 -37.55 -18.95
CA LYS A 64 12.48 -37.28 -18.48
C LYS A 64 13.05 -38.57 -17.87
N SER A 65 14.12 -39.08 -18.46
CA SER A 65 14.89 -40.22 -17.96
C SER A 65 15.42 -39.90 -16.56
N ARG A 66 14.83 -40.53 -15.53
CA ARG A 66 15.23 -40.33 -14.13
C ARG A 66 16.52 -41.08 -13.80
N GLN A 67 16.88 -42.10 -14.59
CA GLN A 67 18.04 -42.97 -14.35
C GLN A 67 19.21 -42.76 -15.33
N GLY A 68 19.16 -41.69 -16.14
CA GLY A 68 20.26 -41.38 -17.07
C GLY A 68 21.63 -41.20 -16.40
N CYS A 69 22.70 -41.52 -17.14
CA CYS A 69 24.08 -41.39 -16.68
C CYS A 69 24.43 -39.92 -16.38
N LEU A 70 25.48 -39.70 -15.59
CA LEU A 70 25.88 -38.37 -15.12
C LEU A 70 26.19 -37.42 -16.29
N ASN A 71 26.86 -37.93 -17.32
CA ASN A 71 27.22 -37.14 -18.50
C ASN A 71 26.03 -36.75 -19.36
N CYS A 72 25.06 -37.64 -19.60
CA CYS A 72 23.84 -37.29 -20.33
C CYS A 72 22.97 -36.31 -19.52
N LYS A 73 22.92 -36.46 -18.19
CA LYS A 73 22.23 -35.52 -17.28
C LYS A 73 22.87 -34.14 -17.30
N ALA A 74 24.19 -34.04 -17.13
CA ALA A 74 24.92 -32.78 -17.18
C ALA A 74 24.71 -32.05 -18.51
N ARG A 75 24.63 -32.81 -19.60
CA ARG A 75 24.46 -32.29 -20.97
C ARG A 75 23.02 -32.10 -21.40
N ARG A 76 22.05 -32.41 -20.53
CA ARG A 76 20.60 -32.27 -20.79
C ARG A 76 20.14 -32.98 -22.07
N VAL A 77 20.74 -34.13 -22.40
CA VAL A 77 20.35 -34.99 -23.53
C VAL A 77 19.75 -36.32 -23.03
N LYS A 78 18.88 -36.95 -23.82
CA LYS A 78 18.26 -38.24 -23.45
C LYS A 78 19.33 -39.33 -23.35
N CYS A 79 19.43 -39.99 -22.19
CA CYS A 79 20.27 -41.16 -22.01
C CYS A 79 19.52 -42.42 -22.49
N GLN A 80 20.24 -43.37 -23.07
CA GLN A 80 19.68 -44.66 -23.49
C GLN A 80 19.56 -45.68 -22.33
N GLU A 81 20.06 -45.36 -21.11
CA GLU A 81 19.92 -46.19 -19.90
C GLU A 81 20.36 -47.67 -20.07
N THR A 82 21.39 -47.93 -20.87
CA THR A 82 21.85 -49.28 -21.25
C THR A 82 22.66 -50.02 -20.17
N GLN A 83 22.36 -49.82 -18.88
CA GLN A 83 23.08 -50.50 -17.79
C GLN A 83 23.08 -52.03 -18.00
N PRO A 84 24.21 -52.74 -17.79
CA PRO A 84 25.47 -52.27 -17.22
C PRO A 84 26.46 -51.63 -18.23
N HIS A 85 26.09 -51.51 -19.51
CA HIS A 85 26.97 -51.03 -20.56
C HIS A 85 26.94 -49.50 -20.73
N PRO A 86 28.04 -48.87 -21.22
CA PRO A 86 28.07 -47.46 -21.57
C PRO A 86 27.00 -47.08 -22.60
N CYS A 87 26.34 -45.94 -22.43
CA CYS A 87 25.36 -45.47 -23.40
C CYS A 87 26.02 -44.99 -24.71
N SER A 88 25.35 -45.20 -25.83
CA SER A 88 25.87 -44.84 -27.17
C SER A 88 26.25 -43.37 -27.30
N ASN A 89 25.58 -42.46 -26.57
CA ASN A 89 25.90 -41.03 -26.56
C ASN A 89 27.26 -40.71 -25.92
N CYS A 90 27.67 -41.48 -24.92
CA CYS A 90 28.97 -41.34 -24.27
C CYS A 90 30.06 -42.06 -25.09
N VAL A 91 29.75 -43.26 -25.62
CA VAL A 91 30.66 -44.03 -26.48
C VAL A 91 31.02 -43.24 -27.74
N GLY A 92 30.03 -42.72 -28.47
CA GLY A 92 30.26 -41.94 -29.70
C GLY A 92 30.99 -40.62 -29.48
N ARG A 93 31.21 -40.20 -28.22
CA ARG A 93 31.97 -39.00 -27.86
C ARG A 93 33.19 -39.30 -27.02
N ASN A 94 33.58 -40.58 -26.93
CA ASN A 94 34.74 -41.06 -26.21
C ASN A 94 34.80 -40.56 -24.75
N MET A 95 33.65 -40.54 -24.07
CA MET A 95 33.54 -40.14 -22.66
C MET A 95 33.19 -41.33 -21.78
N VAL A 96 33.75 -41.36 -20.56
CA VAL A 96 33.45 -42.40 -19.57
C VAL A 96 31.98 -42.30 -19.15
N CYS A 97 31.22 -43.39 -19.32
CA CYS A 97 29.80 -43.41 -19.00
C CYS A 97 29.57 -43.93 -17.57
N VAL A 98 29.35 -43.02 -16.62
CA VAL A 98 29.10 -43.36 -15.21
C VAL A 98 27.63 -43.16 -14.85
N TYR A 99 27.00 -44.21 -14.32
CA TYR A 99 25.66 -44.14 -13.73
C TYR A 99 25.75 -43.97 -12.20
N PRO A 100 24.85 -43.18 -11.57
CA PRO A 100 24.84 -43.03 -10.12
C PRO A 100 24.46 -44.35 -9.43
N SER A 101 25.28 -44.81 -8.49
CA SER A 101 25.02 -46.00 -7.65
C SER A 101 23.89 -45.74 -6.66
N LYS A 102 23.16 -46.80 -6.26
CA LYS A 102 21.98 -46.72 -5.37
C LYS A 102 22.27 -46.00 -4.04
N ASP A 103 23.50 -46.06 -3.52
CA ASP A 103 23.92 -45.36 -2.30
C ASP A 103 24.09 -43.84 -2.45
N GLN A 104 24.37 -43.33 -3.66
CA GLN A 104 24.56 -41.88 -3.87
C GLN A 104 23.24 -41.10 -3.90
N VAL A 105 22.09 -41.78 -4.06
CA VAL A 105 20.76 -41.16 -3.99
C VAL A 105 20.30 -40.97 -2.54
N LEU A 106 20.76 -41.82 -1.61
CA LEU A 106 20.40 -41.77 -0.19
C LEU A 106 21.25 -40.79 0.63
N ARG A 107 22.49 -40.49 0.20
CA ARG A 107 23.39 -39.56 0.92
C ARG A 107 23.11 -38.07 0.72
N ARG A 108 22.19 -37.67 -0.18
CA ARG A 108 21.83 -36.25 -0.40
C ARG A 108 20.77 -35.71 0.57
N ARG A 109 20.36 -36.49 1.57
CA ARG A 109 19.27 -36.17 2.51
C ARG A 109 19.66 -36.08 4.00
N ARG A 110 20.95 -35.99 4.36
CA ARG A 110 21.35 -35.80 5.77
C ARG A 110 22.30 -34.60 5.93
N PRO A 111 22.01 -33.63 6.81
CA PRO A 111 22.99 -32.67 7.28
C PRO A 111 24.01 -33.41 8.16
N VAL A 112 25.30 -33.15 7.92
CA VAL A 112 26.41 -33.71 8.71
C VAL A 112 26.64 -32.79 9.90
N SER A 113 26.35 -33.28 11.11
CA SER A 113 26.86 -32.74 12.37
C SER A 113 28.21 -33.39 12.66
N SER A 114 29.27 -32.58 12.69
CA SER A 114 30.62 -32.99 13.07
C SER A 114 30.91 -32.58 14.51
N GLU A 115 30.96 -33.55 15.42
CA GLU A 115 31.53 -33.42 16.77
C GLU A 115 33.03 -33.76 16.73
N HIS A 116 33.83 -33.01 17.49
CA HIS A 116 35.09 -33.45 18.13
C HIS A 116 35.20 -32.81 19.53
N PRO A 117 35.95 -33.40 20.49
CA PRO A 117 35.62 -33.32 21.91
C PRO A 117 36.58 -32.48 22.78
N HIS A 118 36.08 -32.14 23.99
CA HIS A 118 36.77 -31.77 25.24
C HIS A 118 37.51 -30.41 25.37
N ARG A 119 37.03 -29.54 26.28
CA ARG A 119 37.64 -29.22 27.60
C ARG A 119 36.71 -28.34 28.46
N GLN A 120 36.59 -28.69 29.74
CA GLN A 120 35.78 -28.01 30.77
C GLN A 120 36.39 -26.68 31.22
N GLU A 121 35.53 -25.72 31.60
CA GLU A 121 35.70 -24.89 32.81
C GLU A 121 34.33 -24.39 33.30
N GLU A 122 34.07 -24.64 34.58
CA GLU A 122 32.84 -24.37 35.33
C GLU A 122 32.75 -22.91 35.79
N TRP A 123 31.63 -22.21 35.56
CA TRP A 123 31.12 -21.20 36.51
C TRP A 123 29.59 -21.33 36.59
N GLY A 124 29.10 -21.60 37.80
CA GLY A 124 27.73 -22.02 38.08
C GLY A 124 26.69 -20.90 38.21
N HIS A 125 25.45 -21.37 38.11
CA HIS A 125 24.20 -20.88 38.71
C HIS A 125 23.70 -19.47 38.34
N GLY A 126 22.90 -19.43 37.28
CA GLY A 126 21.73 -18.55 37.15
C GLY A 126 20.55 -19.38 36.66
N SER A 127 19.58 -19.64 37.53
CA SER A 127 18.33 -20.34 37.18
C SER A 127 17.57 -19.54 36.12
N ILE A 128 17.38 -20.12 34.93
CA ILE A 128 16.46 -19.57 33.93
C ILE A 128 15.37 -20.61 33.70
N ILE A 129 14.20 -20.24 34.18
CA ILE A 129 12.90 -20.85 33.95
C ILE A 129 12.73 -21.06 32.44
N SER A 130 12.51 -22.31 32.04
CA SER A 130 12.06 -22.64 30.69
C SER A 130 10.63 -22.13 30.49
N THR A 131 10.48 -20.92 29.95
CA THR A 131 9.20 -20.50 29.34
C THR A 131 9.14 -21.08 27.94
N SER A 132 8.47 -22.23 27.85
CA SER A 132 7.91 -22.75 26.61
C SER A 132 6.88 -21.75 26.07
N THR A 133 7.27 -20.94 25.08
CA THR A 133 6.33 -20.12 24.30
C THR A 133 6.53 -20.41 22.82
N THR A 134 6.15 -21.60 22.40
CA THR A 134 5.86 -21.95 21.01
C THR A 134 4.64 -22.85 21.01
N SER A 135 3.49 -22.25 21.33
CA SER A 135 2.19 -22.88 21.12
C SER A 135 1.16 -21.77 20.89
N ALA A 136 1.16 -21.22 19.67
CA ALA A 136 0.11 -20.34 19.15
C ALA A 136 0.01 -20.38 17.61
N LEU A 137 0.45 -21.46 16.96
CA LEU A 137 0.32 -21.65 15.50
C LEU A 137 -0.93 -22.46 15.10
N THR A 138 -1.97 -22.49 15.93
CA THR A 138 -3.21 -23.19 15.63
C THR A 138 -4.39 -22.27 15.88
N GLY A 139 -4.71 -21.42 14.90
CA GLY A 139 -5.83 -20.49 15.01
C GLY A 139 -6.28 -19.85 13.71
N TRP A 140 -5.46 -19.83 12.66
CA TRP A 140 -5.91 -19.34 11.35
C TRP A 140 -6.76 -20.42 10.67
N LYS A 141 -8.07 -20.16 10.50
CA LYS A 141 -8.90 -20.96 9.60
C LYS A 141 -8.52 -20.59 8.18
N SER A 142 -7.63 -21.39 7.58
CA SER A 142 -7.28 -21.22 6.18
C SER A 142 -8.56 -21.35 5.35
N LEU A 143 -8.98 -20.25 4.72
CA LEU A 143 -9.95 -20.33 3.64
C LEU A 143 -9.34 -21.26 2.58
N PRO A 144 -10.09 -22.25 2.05
CA PRO A 144 -9.57 -23.13 1.02
C PRO A 144 -9.21 -22.29 -0.21
N TYR A 145 -7.91 -22.06 -0.37
CA TYR A 145 -7.31 -21.33 -1.47
C TYR A 145 -7.45 -22.17 -2.75
N ASN A 146 -8.59 -22.00 -3.43
CA ASN A 146 -8.99 -22.84 -4.57
C ASN A 146 -8.49 -22.33 -5.94
N SER A 147 -7.51 -21.44 -5.98
CA SER A 147 -6.77 -21.15 -7.22
C SER A 147 -5.29 -21.02 -6.92
N PRO A 148 -4.38 -21.78 -7.55
CA PRO A 148 -2.97 -21.50 -7.42
C PRO A 148 -2.70 -20.15 -8.10
N ASP A 149 -2.57 -19.04 -7.37
CA ASP A 149 -1.98 -17.84 -7.95
C ASP A 149 -0.57 -18.22 -8.34
N THR A 150 -0.34 -18.30 -9.64
CA THR A 150 0.98 -18.48 -10.20
C THR A 150 1.69 -17.15 -10.11
N PHE A 151 2.63 -17.02 -9.17
CA PHE A 151 3.50 -15.85 -9.11
C PHE A 151 4.58 -15.92 -10.21
N SER A 152 4.80 -14.79 -10.85
CA SER A 152 5.76 -14.61 -11.94
C SER A 152 7.13 -14.17 -11.42
N ALA A 153 8.15 -14.18 -12.30
CA ALA A 153 9.44 -13.57 -11.99
C ALA A 153 9.35 -12.05 -11.77
N ALA A 154 8.34 -11.38 -12.36
CA ALA A 154 8.09 -9.97 -12.10
C ALA A 154 7.61 -9.76 -10.65
N ASP A 155 6.81 -10.68 -10.13
CA ASP A 155 6.29 -10.59 -8.75
C ASP A 155 7.43 -10.73 -7.73
N LEU A 156 8.41 -11.61 -7.99
CA LEU A 156 9.63 -11.68 -7.18
C LEU A 156 10.41 -10.36 -7.20
N ARG A 157 10.45 -9.67 -8.35
CA ARG A 157 11.09 -8.35 -8.47
C ARG A 157 10.31 -7.29 -7.69
N PHE A 158 8.97 -7.32 -7.72
CA PHE A 158 8.15 -6.39 -6.94
C PHE A 158 8.30 -6.59 -5.45
N LEU A 159 8.32 -7.85 -4.98
CA LEU A 159 8.59 -8.19 -3.59
C LEU A 159 9.97 -7.71 -3.15
N HIS A 160 11.01 -8.00 -3.93
CA HIS A 160 12.36 -7.50 -3.64
C HIS A 160 12.38 -5.97 -3.53
N HIS A 161 11.78 -5.27 -4.52
CA HIS A 161 11.72 -3.81 -4.53
C HIS A 161 10.97 -3.23 -3.33
N PHE A 162 9.89 -3.88 -2.93
CA PHE A 162 9.16 -3.54 -1.72
C PHE A 162 10.07 -3.59 -0.49
N LEU A 163 10.81 -4.69 -0.30
CA LEU A 163 11.67 -4.88 0.87
C LEU A 163 12.81 -3.85 0.99
N ILE A 164 13.30 -3.34 -0.14
CA ILE A 164 14.46 -2.44 -0.15
C ILE A 164 14.10 -0.96 -0.28
N ALA A 165 12.93 -0.63 -0.83
CA ALA A 165 12.62 0.76 -1.19
C ALA A 165 11.14 1.17 -1.09
N ALA A 166 10.19 0.29 -1.43
CA ALA A 166 8.78 0.68 -1.53
C ALA A 166 7.95 0.46 -0.25
N TYR A 167 8.54 -0.11 0.81
CA TYR A 167 7.82 -0.40 2.04
C TYR A 167 7.20 0.87 2.67
N PRO A 168 6.03 0.76 3.34
CA PRO A 168 5.41 1.89 4.03
C PRO A 168 6.25 2.45 5.18
N HIS A 169 6.09 3.75 5.41
CA HIS A 169 6.62 4.46 6.58
C HIS A 169 5.60 4.59 7.72
N LEU A 170 4.39 4.07 7.50
CA LEU A 170 3.27 4.09 8.44
C LEU A 170 2.85 2.66 8.83
N PRO A 171 2.37 2.45 10.07
CA PRO A 171 2.45 3.37 11.21
C PRO A 171 3.88 3.78 11.55
N PHE A 172 4.08 4.93 12.19
CA PHE A 172 5.42 5.46 12.40
C PHE A 172 6.33 4.54 13.22
N GLY A 173 7.56 4.36 12.75
CA GLY A 173 8.56 3.49 13.36
C GLY A 173 8.22 2.00 13.30
N SER A 174 7.44 1.60 12.29
CA SER A 174 7.16 0.20 11.94
C SER A 174 8.01 -0.31 10.77
N GLU A 175 9.02 0.45 10.31
CA GLU A 175 9.78 0.09 9.09
C GLU A 175 10.43 -1.28 9.21
N GLY A 176 10.85 -1.67 10.43
CA GLY A 176 11.44 -2.98 10.69
C GLY A 176 10.50 -4.13 10.31
N ILE A 177 9.25 -4.10 10.77
CA ILE A 177 8.29 -5.19 10.55
C ILE A 177 7.81 -5.27 9.10
N TRP A 178 7.77 -4.13 8.39
CA TRP A 178 7.49 -4.11 6.95
C TRP A 178 8.54 -4.85 6.12
N LYS A 179 9.80 -4.89 6.60
CA LYS A 179 10.90 -5.57 5.91
C LYS A 179 11.08 -7.02 6.33
N THR A 180 10.46 -7.45 7.44
CA THR A 180 10.70 -8.77 8.05
C THR A 180 9.39 -9.53 8.27
N SER A 181 8.69 -9.23 9.36
CA SER A 181 7.54 -10.00 9.85
C SER A 181 6.37 -9.99 8.89
N LEU A 182 5.96 -8.82 8.38
CA LEU A 182 4.78 -8.71 7.49
C LEU A 182 4.96 -9.50 6.17
N PRO A 183 6.10 -9.37 5.46
CA PRO A 183 6.40 -10.25 4.32
C PRO A 183 6.39 -11.74 4.67
N ALA A 184 6.82 -12.12 5.88
CA ALA A 184 6.79 -13.51 6.32
C ALA A 184 5.34 -14.02 6.48
N TYR A 185 4.39 -13.19 6.94
CA TYR A 185 2.97 -13.55 7.01
C TYR A 185 2.26 -13.56 5.65
N ALA A 186 2.78 -12.84 4.65
CA ALA A 186 2.12 -12.67 3.37
C ALA A 186 1.77 -14.00 2.66
N HIS A 187 2.56 -15.07 2.86
CA HIS A 187 2.31 -16.36 2.21
C HIS A 187 0.99 -17.04 2.62
N GLU A 188 0.47 -16.72 3.80
CA GLU A 188 -0.83 -17.22 4.32
C GLU A 188 -1.95 -16.18 4.19
N CYS A 189 -1.62 -14.97 3.72
CA CYS A 189 -2.47 -13.81 3.78
C CYS A 189 -2.58 -13.15 2.38
N PRO A 190 -3.52 -13.60 1.53
CA PRO A 190 -3.59 -13.17 0.13
C PRO A 190 -3.76 -11.65 -0.06
N HIS A 191 -4.54 -11.01 0.81
CA HIS A 191 -4.74 -9.55 0.76
C HIS A 191 -3.44 -8.79 1.08
N LEU A 192 -2.64 -9.29 2.03
CA LEU A 192 -1.32 -8.72 2.34
C LEU A 192 -0.31 -8.99 1.22
N MET A 193 -0.23 -10.22 0.70
CA MET A 193 0.67 -10.57 -0.41
C MET A 193 0.43 -9.67 -1.62
N HIS A 194 -0.82 -9.53 -2.05
CA HIS A 194 -1.14 -8.72 -3.20
C HIS A 194 -0.96 -7.22 -2.95
N SER A 195 -1.20 -6.72 -1.74
CA SER A 195 -0.91 -5.30 -1.43
C SER A 195 0.59 -4.99 -1.42
N ILE A 196 1.43 -5.91 -0.92
CA ILE A 196 2.90 -5.82 -0.99
C ILE A 196 3.39 -5.77 -2.44
N LEU A 197 2.91 -6.70 -3.28
CA LEU A 197 3.29 -6.76 -4.70
C LEU A 197 2.79 -5.55 -5.48
N CYS A 198 1.56 -5.11 -5.21
CA CYS A 198 0.95 -3.91 -5.79
C CYS A 198 1.78 -2.66 -5.48
N LEU A 199 2.16 -2.47 -4.22
CA LEU A 199 2.95 -1.32 -3.78
C LEU A 199 4.36 -1.35 -4.38
N GLY A 200 5.01 -2.51 -4.38
CA GLY A 200 6.31 -2.70 -5.04
C GLY A 200 6.26 -2.40 -6.55
N ALA A 201 5.23 -2.88 -7.25
CA ALA A 201 5.04 -2.62 -8.67
C ALA A 201 4.76 -1.14 -8.97
N SER A 202 3.90 -0.49 -8.17
CA SER A 202 3.53 0.92 -8.32
C SER A 202 4.74 1.83 -8.12
N HIS A 203 5.50 1.63 -7.04
CA HIS A 203 6.70 2.41 -6.80
C HIS A 203 7.73 2.21 -7.91
N LEU A 204 7.96 0.96 -8.33
CA LEU A 204 8.89 0.65 -9.41
C LEU A 204 8.47 1.28 -10.76
N SER A 205 7.17 1.35 -11.04
CA SER A 205 6.62 2.03 -12.22
C SER A 205 7.00 3.51 -12.24
N ARG A 206 7.00 4.19 -11.09
CA ARG A 206 7.30 5.62 -10.99
C ARG A 206 8.78 5.94 -11.13
N ILE A 207 9.65 5.11 -10.56
CA ILE A 207 11.09 5.41 -10.48
C ILE A 207 11.91 4.82 -11.62
N THR A 208 11.37 3.88 -12.40
CA THR A 208 12.10 3.23 -13.51
C THR A 208 11.79 3.90 -14.85
N PRO A 209 12.79 4.15 -15.71
CA PRO A 209 12.54 4.54 -17.10
C PRO A 209 11.69 3.48 -17.82
N ASN A 210 10.66 3.92 -18.56
CA ASN A 210 9.67 3.03 -19.18
C ASN A 210 9.01 2.06 -18.17
N GLY A 211 8.78 2.56 -16.95
CA GLY A 211 8.17 1.83 -15.85
C GLY A 211 6.68 1.54 -16.05
N ASP A 212 5.99 2.24 -16.96
CA ASP A 212 4.55 2.13 -17.22
C ASP A 212 4.09 0.71 -17.53
N LYS A 213 5.00 -0.14 -18.04
CA LYS A 213 4.76 -1.59 -18.22
C LYS A 213 4.40 -2.33 -16.93
N TYR A 214 4.75 -1.80 -15.76
CA TYR A 214 4.42 -2.39 -14.46
C TYR A 214 3.06 -1.93 -13.94
N MET A 215 2.50 -0.84 -14.46
CA MET A 215 1.21 -0.28 -14.01
C MET A 215 0.04 -1.26 -14.16
N PRO A 216 -0.12 -2.01 -15.28
CA PRO A 216 -1.18 -3.02 -15.37
C PRO A 216 -1.05 -4.14 -14.34
N LEU A 217 0.19 -4.52 -13.98
CA LEU A 217 0.46 -5.54 -12.96
C LEU A 217 0.16 -5.01 -11.56
N ALA A 218 0.50 -3.74 -11.29
CA ALA A 218 0.13 -3.07 -10.05
C ALA A 218 -1.40 -3.04 -9.87
N ILE A 219 -2.14 -2.62 -10.90
CA ILE A 219 -3.61 -2.57 -10.88
C ILE A 219 -4.20 -3.97 -10.67
N ALA A 220 -3.68 -4.99 -11.36
CA ALA A 220 -4.14 -6.37 -11.21
C ALA A 220 -3.95 -6.86 -9.76
N HIS A 221 -2.79 -6.59 -9.15
CA HIS A 221 -2.55 -6.92 -7.75
C HIS A 221 -3.41 -6.09 -6.79
N ARG A 222 -3.64 -4.80 -7.06
CA ARG A 222 -4.57 -3.97 -6.27
C ARG A 222 -5.97 -4.58 -6.24
N GLY A 223 -6.50 -4.98 -7.40
CA GLY A 223 -7.81 -5.61 -7.50
C GLY A 223 -7.92 -6.90 -6.71
N LYS A 224 -6.89 -7.76 -6.76
CA LYS A 224 -6.83 -8.98 -5.94
C LYS A 224 -6.72 -8.68 -4.44
N ALA A 225 -5.93 -7.69 -4.05
CA ALA A 225 -5.76 -7.28 -2.67
C ALA A 225 -7.09 -6.76 -2.08
N LEU A 226 -7.79 -5.87 -2.80
CA LEU A 226 -9.08 -5.32 -2.38
C LEU A 226 -10.16 -6.40 -2.29
N LYS A 227 -10.21 -7.33 -3.25
CA LYS A 227 -11.14 -8.45 -3.21
C LYS A 227 -10.91 -9.31 -1.96
N ALA A 228 -9.67 -9.78 -1.75
CA ALA A 228 -9.33 -10.60 -0.61
C ALA A 228 -9.49 -9.86 0.74
N LEU A 229 -9.23 -8.55 0.76
CA LEU A 229 -9.47 -7.70 1.93
C LEU A 229 -10.96 -7.63 2.25
N GLY A 230 -11.82 -7.42 1.25
CA GLY A 230 -13.28 -7.41 1.42
C GLY A 230 -13.80 -8.75 1.96
N GLU A 231 -13.35 -9.87 1.40
CA GLU A 231 -13.68 -11.22 1.88
C GLU A 231 -13.26 -11.40 3.35
N ALA A 232 -12.03 -11.02 3.71
CA ALA A 232 -11.54 -11.11 5.07
C ALA A 232 -12.33 -10.22 6.06
N LEU A 233 -12.70 -9.00 5.65
CA LEU A 233 -13.53 -8.10 6.47
C LEU A 233 -14.95 -8.64 6.72
N THR A 234 -15.49 -9.45 5.79
CA THR A 234 -16.79 -10.12 5.97
C THR A 234 -16.72 -11.41 6.77
N THR A 235 -15.52 -11.95 7.00
CA THR A 235 -15.33 -13.26 7.64
C THR A 235 -15.31 -13.12 9.17
N SER A 236 -16.47 -13.38 9.80
CA SER A 236 -16.73 -13.58 11.25
C SER A 236 -16.28 -12.48 12.23
N ASP A 237 -17.14 -12.21 13.24
CA ASP A 237 -16.92 -11.21 14.28
C ASP A 237 -15.68 -11.46 15.17
N GLN A 238 -15.10 -12.66 15.13
CA GLN A 238 -13.96 -13.09 15.96
C GLN A 238 -12.64 -13.11 15.17
N CYS A 239 -12.21 -11.95 14.66
CA CYS A 239 -10.83 -11.80 14.18
C CYS A 239 -9.88 -11.79 15.38
N THR A 240 -8.81 -12.57 15.32
CA THR A 240 -7.67 -12.47 16.25
C THR A 240 -6.99 -11.10 16.13
N ARG A 241 -6.21 -10.72 17.16
CA ARG A 241 -5.42 -9.49 17.13
C ARG A 241 -4.45 -9.47 15.94
N THR A 242 -3.76 -10.58 15.69
CA THR A 242 -2.85 -10.75 14.56
C THR A 242 -3.57 -10.58 13.21
N GLU A 243 -4.76 -11.16 13.04
CA GLU A 243 -5.55 -10.99 11.80
C GLU A 243 -5.93 -9.52 11.57
N LEU A 244 -6.35 -8.81 12.62
CA LEU A 244 -6.64 -7.37 12.52
C LEU A 244 -5.39 -6.55 12.18
N ASP A 245 -4.22 -6.90 12.73
CA ASP A 245 -2.96 -6.27 12.38
C ASP A 245 -2.60 -6.49 10.90
N LEU A 246 -2.83 -7.69 10.36
CA LEU A 246 -2.58 -7.99 8.95
C LEU A 246 -3.57 -7.27 8.01
N LEU A 247 -4.82 -7.12 8.43
CA LEU A 247 -5.81 -6.28 7.74
C LEU A 247 -5.36 -4.82 7.74
N LEU A 248 -4.93 -4.30 8.90
CA LEU A 248 -4.44 -2.94 9.04
C LEU A 248 -3.20 -2.69 8.16
N ALA A 249 -2.24 -3.62 8.15
CA ALA A 249 -1.08 -3.55 7.27
C ALA A 249 -1.51 -3.49 5.80
N THR A 250 -2.43 -4.37 5.40
CA THR A 250 -2.96 -4.36 4.03
C THR A 250 -3.54 -2.99 3.66
N THR A 251 -4.33 -2.39 4.54
CA THR A 251 -4.91 -1.06 4.30
C THR A 251 -3.85 0.02 4.24
N TYR A 252 -2.81 0.01 5.10
CA TYR A 252 -1.68 0.94 4.99
C TYR A 252 -0.93 0.79 3.67
N ALA A 253 -0.64 -0.43 3.24
CA ALA A 253 0.04 -0.68 1.97
C ALA A 253 -0.79 -0.14 0.78
N LEU A 254 -2.11 -0.31 0.81
CA LEU A 254 -3.02 0.25 -0.19
C LEU A 254 -3.14 1.77 -0.12
N THR A 255 -3.09 2.37 1.08
CA THR A 255 -3.04 3.84 1.28
C THR A 255 -1.78 4.42 0.65
N ILE A 256 -0.61 3.86 0.95
CA ILE A 256 0.66 4.34 0.38
C ILE A 256 0.68 4.09 -1.13
N GLN A 257 0.11 2.98 -1.60
CA GLN A 257 0.04 2.72 -3.03
C GLN A 257 -0.84 3.72 -3.77
N SER A 258 -1.93 4.23 -3.15
CA SER A 258 -2.73 5.31 -3.73
C SER A 258 -1.89 6.56 -4.02
N ASN A 259 -0.89 6.89 -3.19
CA ASN A 259 0.04 8.02 -3.46
C ASN A 259 0.91 7.84 -4.72
N TYR A 260 0.88 6.66 -5.35
CA TYR A 260 1.58 6.40 -6.62
C TYR A 260 0.63 6.35 -7.82
N MET A 261 -0.67 6.59 -7.60
CA MET A 261 -1.71 6.60 -8.62
C MET A 261 -2.11 8.04 -8.96
N GLU A 262 -2.10 8.37 -10.25
CA GLU A 262 -2.44 9.72 -10.74
C GLU A 262 -3.91 10.08 -10.51
N ASP A 263 -4.80 9.08 -10.43
CA ASP A 263 -6.22 9.20 -10.10
C ASP A 263 -6.54 8.75 -8.65
N GLY A 264 -5.52 8.56 -7.82
CA GLY A 264 -5.59 7.88 -6.53
C GLY A 264 -6.15 8.67 -5.35
N LEU A 265 -6.58 9.93 -5.49
CA LEU A 265 -6.99 10.75 -4.35
C LEU A 265 -8.17 10.14 -3.58
N VAL A 266 -9.21 9.71 -4.28
CA VAL A 266 -10.40 9.12 -3.65
C VAL A 266 -10.02 7.82 -2.95
N ASP A 267 -9.26 6.95 -3.62
CA ASP A 267 -8.71 5.74 -3.05
C ASP A 267 -7.86 6.01 -1.80
N PHE A 268 -7.02 7.04 -1.82
CA PHE A 268 -6.21 7.45 -0.67
C PHE A 268 -7.10 7.79 0.53
N LEU A 269 -8.09 8.66 0.35
CA LEU A 269 -8.99 9.11 1.42
C LEU A 269 -9.83 7.96 1.99
N VAL A 270 -10.33 7.07 1.13
CA VAL A 270 -11.08 5.88 1.54
C VAL A 270 -10.18 4.91 2.31
N MET A 271 -8.95 4.65 1.86
CA MET A 271 -8.03 3.76 2.56
C MET A 271 -7.53 4.35 3.88
N VAL A 272 -7.27 5.66 3.97
CA VAL A 272 -6.97 6.34 5.24
C VAL A 272 -8.08 6.11 6.25
N ARG A 273 -9.34 6.27 5.84
CA ARG A 273 -10.50 5.99 6.69
C ARG A 273 -10.56 4.51 7.07
N GLY A 274 -10.25 3.61 6.15
CA GLY A 274 -10.13 2.17 6.43
C GLY A 274 -9.08 1.84 7.50
N CYS A 275 -7.90 2.46 7.45
CA CYS A 275 -6.86 2.30 8.47
C CYS A 275 -7.39 2.67 9.85
N ALA A 276 -8.11 3.79 9.95
CA ALA A 276 -8.67 4.24 11.21
C ALA A 276 -9.78 3.32 11.73
N VAL A 277 -10.67 2.82 10.88
CA VAL A 277 -11.73 1.89 11.28
C VAL A 277 -11.13 0.60 11.87
N ILE A 278 -10.12 0.02 11.21
CA ILE A 278 -9.46 -1.19 11.72
C ILE A 278 -8.68 -0.88 12.99
N THR A 279 -7.98 0.25 13.05
CA THR A 279 -7.26 0.72 14.26
C THR A 279 -8.21 0.84 15.45
N LEU A 280 -9.36 1.50 15.28
CA LEU A 280 -10.37 1.64 16.33
C LEU A 280 -10.90 0.27 16.78
N ARG A 281 -11.11 -0.67 15.86
CA ARG A 281 -11.54 -2.04 16.20
C ARG A 281 -10.47 -2.80 17.00
N ILE A 282 -9.19 -2.66 16.65
CA ILE A 282 -8.07 -3.25 17.42
C ILE A 282 -8.06 -2.69 18.84
N LEU A 283 -8.16 -1.37 18.99
CA LEU A 283 -8.12 -0.72 20.29
C LEU A 283 -9.35 -1.04 21.14
N ASP A 284 -10.53 -1.14 20.55
CA ASP A 284 -11.78 -1.49 21.25
C ASP A 284 -11.77 -2.93 21.78
N ILE A 285 -11.35 -3.90 20.96
CA ILE A 285 -11.39 -5.32 21.31
C ILE A 285 -10.18 -5.73 22.17
N TYR A 286 -9.00 -5.19 21.86
CA TYR A 286 -7.74 -5.71 22.37
C TYR A 286 -6.86 -4.70 23.13
N GLN A 287 -7.26 -3.42 23.17
CA GLN A 287 -6.54 -2.30 23.81
C GLN A 287 -5.14 -2.01 23.23
N GLY A 288 -4.74 -2.71 22.17
CA GLY A 288 -3.42 -2.59 21.56
C GLY A 288 -3.19 -3.60 20.44
N SER A 289 -2.24 -3.28 19.58
CA SER A 289 -1.77 -4.12 18.47
C SER A 289 -0.61 -5.01 18.93
N GLU A 290 -0.44 -6.15 18.27
CA GLU A 290 0.71 -7.04 18.45
C GLU A 290 1.90 -6.62 17.57
N MET A 291 1.63 -6.02 16.42
CA MET A 291 2.64 -5.64 15.43
C MET A 291 3.00 -4.16 15.44
N PHE A 292 2.08 -3.28 15.82
CA PHE A 292 2.23 -1.83 15.66
C PHE A 292 2.21 -1.09 16.99
N ASP A 293 3.38 -0.56 17.38
CA ASP A 293 3.53 0.17 18.65
C ASP A 293 2.85 1.56 18.66
N SER A 294 2.62 2.16 17.48
CA SER A 294 2.22 3.56 17.34
C SER A 294 0.88 3.71 16.61
N LEU A 295 -0.19 3.25 17.27
CA LEU A 295 -1.57 3.35 16.77
C LEU A 295 -2.43 4.44 17.44
N THR A 296 -1.99 4.97 18.58
CA THR A 296 -2.70 6.05 19.28
C THR A 296 -2.02 7.40 18.99
N SER A 297 -2.79 8.49 19.04
CA SER A 297 -2.23 9.84 18.90
C SER A 297 -1.13 10.10 19.94
N GLU A 298 -1.29 9.62 21.17
CA GLU A 298 -0.27 9.76 22.21
C GLU A 298 1.04 9.04 21.86
N ALA A 299 0.96 7.80 21.39
CA ALA A 299 2.14 7.03 20.99
C ALA A 299 2.84 7.67 19.76
N ILE A 300 2.04 8.11 18.78
CA ILE A 300 2.54 8.84 17.61
C ILE A 300 3.23 10.12 18.05
N TYR A 301 2.59 10.95 18.88
CA TYR A 301 3.11 12.24 19.29
C TYR A 301 4.38 12.11 20.13
N THR A 302 4.44 11.13 21.04
CA THR A 302 5.63 10.85 21.85
C THR A 302 6.83 10.50 20.99
N ARG A 303 6.62 9.76 19.90
CA ARG A 303 7.69 9.34 18.97
C ARG A 303 8.06 10.44 17.97
N ILE A 304 7.07 11.16 17.44
CA ILE A 304 7.23 12.01 16.26
C ILE A 304 7.48 13.48 16.61
N LEU A 305 6.74 14.06 17.55
CA LEU A 305 6.87 15.50 17.84
C LEU A 305 8.29 15.93 18.22
N PRO A 306 9.10 15.14 18.98
CA PRO A 306 10.48 15.51 19.27
C PRO A 306 11.37 15.68 18.03
N LEU A 307 11.05 15.00 16.93
CA LEU A 307 11.78 15.10 15.66
C LEU A 307 11.39 16.35 14.86
N LEU A 308 10.24 16.95 15.16
CA LEU A 308 9.67 18.02 14.36
C LEU A 308 10.17 19.40 14.81
N PRO A 309 10.56 20.27 13.84
CA PRO A 309 11.00 21.63 14.13
C PRO A 309 9.91 22.45 14.84
N LEU A 310 10.36 23.31 15.75
CA LEU A 310 9.54 24.37 16.36
C LEU A 310 9.51 25.65 15.53
N THR A 311 10.23 25.70 14.42
CA THR A 311 10.19 26.78 13.43
C THR A 311 9.13 26.52 12.38
N THR A 312 8.76 27.54 11.61
CA THR A 312 7.89 27.39 10.44
C THR A 312 8.60 26.58 9.33
N CYS A 313 7.84 25.91 8.48
CA CYS A 313 8.35 25.21 7.29
C CYS A 313 7.86 25.81 5.97
N CYS A 314 7.13 26.93 6.05
CA CYS A 314 6.52 27.61 4.90
C CYS A 314 6.66 29.12 5.10
N ASP A 315 6.63 29.84 3.97
CA ASP A 315 6.64 31.30 3.98
C ASP A 315 5.34 31.88 4.57
N SER A 316 5.43 33.00 5.29
CA SER A 316 4.26 33.59 5.95
C SER A 316 3.26 34.16 4.96
N GLU A 317 3.71 34.83 3.90
CA GLU A 317 2.85 35.42 2.88
C GLU A 317 2.07 34.31 2.13
N MET A 318 2.75 33.20 1.86
CA MET A 318 2.14 31.99 1.29
C MET A 318 0.98 31.46 2.15
N LEU A 319 1.17 31.39 3.47
CA LEU A 319 0.15 30.93 4.40
C LEU A 319 -1.01 31.94 4.52
N ASP A 320 -0.72 33.23 4.53
CA ASP A 320 -1.73 34.29 4.60
C ASP A 320 -2.64 34.27 3.36
N ILE A 321 -2.06 34.11 2.16
CA ILE A 321 -2.84 33.96 0.92
C ILE A 321 -3.67 32.65 0.95
N SER A 322 -3.10 31.57 1.49
CA SER A 322 -3.82 30.29 1.63
C SER A 322 -5.05 30.40 2.53
N ILE A 323 -4.96 31.18 3.61
CA ILE A 323 -6.07 31.43 4.52
C ILE A 323 -7.12 32.32 3.84
N LEU A 324 -6.68 33.40 3.17
CA LEU A 324 -7.57 34.33 2.47
C LEU A 324 -8.43 33.61 1.41
N THR A 325 -7.79 32.79 0.58
CA THR A 325 -8.47 31.98 -0.47
C THR A 325 -9.42 30.96 0.14
N LEU A 326 -9.02 30.30 1.24
CA LEU A 326 -9.90 29.39 1.97
C LEU A 326 -11.13 30.11 2.51
N GLU A 327 -10.96 31.28 3.15
CA GLU A 327 -12.05 32.12 3.66
C GLU A 327 -13.03 32.54 2.56
N GLY A 328 -12.55 32.73 1.31
CA GLY A 328 -13.39 32.96 0.14
C GLY A 328 -14.37 31.81 -0.16
N ILE A 329 -14.05 30.57 0.23
CA ILE A 329 -14.92 29.39 0.08
C ILE A 329 -15.96 29.30 1.21
N GLN A 330 -15.73 29.96 2.35
CA GLN A 330 -16.58 29.86 3.55
C GLN A 330 -18.08 30.09 3.28
N PRO A 331 -18.50 31.07 2.46
CA PRO A 331 -19.92 31.29 2.15
C PRO A 331 -20.59 30.15 1.38
N LEU A 332 -19.80 29.28 0.72
CA LEU A 332 -20.27 28.17 -0.12
C LEU A 332 -20.42 26.86 0.66
N LEU A 333 -20.09 26.82 1.96
CA LEU A 333 -20.11 25.60 2.77
C LEU A 333 -21.55 25.17 3.10
N LEU A 334 -22.10 24.25 2.32
CA LEU A 334 -23.47 23.77 2.47
C LEU A 334 -23.58 22.64 3.50
N THR A 335 -22.71 21.62 3.39
CA THR A 335 -22.83 20.40 4.18
C THR A 335 -22.07 20.47 5.50
N ARG A 336 -22.38 19.54 6.42
CA ARG A 336 -21.61 19.38 7.67
C ARG A 336 -20.18 18.94 7.38
N SER A 337 -19.98 18.02 6.44
CA SER A 337 -18.67 17.56 5.99
C SER A 337 -17.79 18.67 5.43
N ASP A 338 -18.36 19.60 4.65
CA ASP A 338 -17.64 20.77 4.16
C ASP A 338 -17.13 21.63 5.32
N ARG A 339 -18.01 21.92 6.30
CA ARG A 339 -17.65 22.74 7.47
C ARG A 339 -16.58 22.07 8.35
N ILE A 340 -16.66 20.76 8.54
CA ILE A 340 -15.65 19.99 9.28
C ILE A 340 -14.30 20.06 8.57
N THR A 341 -14.27 19.80 7.26
CA THR A 341 -13.04 19.80 6.47
C THR A 341 -12.45 21.20 6.35
N TYR A 342 -13.27 22.22 6.11
CA TYR A 342 -12.88 23.63 6.11
C TYR A 342 -12.17 24.01 7.43
N GLN A 343 -12.78 23.68 8.57
CA GLN A 343 -12.20 24.02 9.87
C GLN A 343 -10.88 23.29 10.11
N ALA A 344 -10.77 22.03 9.68
CA ALA A 344 -9.54 21.27 9.77
C ALA A 344 -8.43 21.89 8.91
N ILE A 345 -8.70 22.28 7.66
CA ILE A 345 -7.75 22.96 6.77
C ILE A 345 -7.31 24.30 7.37
N LEU A 346 -8.25 25.11 7.87
CA LEU A 346 -7.93 26.38 8.51
C LEU A 346 -7.02 26.20 9.74
N ASN A 347 -7.28 25.17 10.55
CA ASN A 347 -6.44 24.84 11.70
C ASN A 347 -5.01 24.43 11.26
N ILE A 348 -4.87 23.75 10.12
CA ILE A 348 -3.55 23.39 9.58
C ILE A 348 -2.77 24.63 9.16
N TYR A 349 -3.36 25.53 8.37
CA TYR A 349 -2.68 26.76 7.96
C TYR A 349 -2.27 27.61 9.16
N ARG A 350 -3.16 27.81 10.14
CA ARG A 350 -2.84 28.52 11.39
C ARG A 350 -1.78 27.80 12.21
N GLY A 351 -1.82 26.47 12.26
CA GLY A 351 -0.76 25.67 12.87
C GLY A 351 0.60 25.91 12.22
N LEU A 352 0.64 25.92 10.89
CA LEU A 352 1.86 26.17 10.10
C LEU A 352 2.42 27.58 10.29
N GLN A 353 1.56 28.60 10.50
CA GLN A 353 2.00 29.95 10.86
C GLN A 353 2.78 29.97 12.19
N HIS A 354 2.49 29.04 13.11
CA HIS A 354 3.20 28.93 14.38
C HIS A 354 4.46 28.07 14.30
N SER A 355 4.34 26.85 13.76
CA SER A 355 5.48 25.94 13.59
C SER A 355 5.12 24.74 12.71
N ALA A 356 6.14 24.10 12.14
CA ALA A 356 6.02 22.82 11.44
C ALA A 356 5.35 21.75 12.33
N ARG A 357 5.71 21.72 13.62
CA ARG A 357 5.10 20.82 14.61
C ARG A 357 3.60 21.06 14.77
N ASN A 358 3.17 22.31 14.94
CA ASN A 358 1.76 22.64 15.10
C ASN A 358 0.96 22.33 13.83
N GLY A 359 1.53 22.61 12.66
CA GLY A 359 0.97 22.20 11.38
C GLY A 359 0.80 20.67 11.27
N PHE A 360 1.79 19.89 11.68
CA PHE A 360 1.72 18.42 11.70
C PHE A 360 0.63 17.88 12.64
N ILE A 361 0.51 18.44 13.85
CA ILE A 361 -0.55 18.04 14.79
C ILE A 361 -1.92 18.30 14.18
N ALA A 362 -2.14 19.51 13.63
CA ALA A 362 -3.40 19.85 12.98
C ALA A 362 -3.69 18.96 11.76
N LEU A 363 -2.65 18.58 10.99
CA LEU A 363 -2.78 17.66 9.85
C LEU A 363 -3.12 16.24 10.32
N SER A 364 -2.62 15.81 11.46
CA SER A 364 -2.99 14.50 12.02
C SER A 364 -4.49 14.45 12.37
N GLU A 365 -5.04 15.58 12.83
CA GLU A 365 -6.46 15.69 13.20
C GLU A 365 -7.43 15.77 12.01
N ILE A 366 -7.01 16.22 10.82
CA ILE A 366 -7.92 16.20 9.64
C ILE A 366 -8.34 14.77 9.29
N TYR A 367 -7.43 13.79 9.44
CA TYR A 367 -7.76 12.39 9.20
C TYR A 367 -8.77 11.87 10.22
N ASN A 368 -8.64 12.24 11.49
CA ASN A 368 -9.63 11.93 12.54
C ASN A 368 -11.00 12.54 12.23
N SER A 369 -11.03 13.71 11.59
CA SER A 369 -12.27 14.39 11.22
C SER A 369 -13.07 13.59 10.18
N TRP A 370 -12.40 13.04 9.15
CA TRP A 370 -13.04 12.23 8.12
C TRP A 370 -13.59 10.91 8.64
N VAL A 371 -12.93 10.33 9.64
CA VAL A 371 -13.40 9.09 10.29
C VAL A 371 -14.73 9.29 11.00
N ARG A 372 -14.99 10.50 11.52
CA ARG A 372 -16.23 10.85 12.23
C ARG A 372 -17.39 11.18 11.29
N ILE A 373 -17.14 11.37 10.00
CA ILE A 373 -18.18 11.60 8.98
C ILE A 373 -18.90 10.27 8.70
N GLY A 374 -20.22 10.31 8.51
CA GLY A 374 -21.01 9.13 8.15
C GLY A 374 -20.59 8.53 6.80
N SER A 375 -20.78 7.22 6.58
CA SER A 375 -20.35 6.57 5.33
C SER A 375 -20.96 7.19 4.07
N GLN A 376 -22.27 7.44 4.08
CA GLN A 376 -22.96 8.09 2.97
C GLN A 376 -22.47 9.54 2.77
N GLU A 377 -22.47 10.33 3.85
CA GLU A 377 -22.05 11.74 3.82
C GLU A 377 -20.60 11.90 3.31
N PHE A 378 -19.72 10.96 3.68
CA PHE A 378 -18.34 10.95 3.19
C PHE A 378 -18.25 10.64 1.69
N MET A 379 -19.07 9.73 1.16
CA MET A 379 -19.11 9.46 -0.28
C MET A 379 -19.67 10.65 -1.06
N GLU A 380 -20.66 11.36 -0.52
CA GLU A 380 -21.18 12.61 -1.08
C GLU A 380 -20.13 13.74 -1.05
N PHE A 381 -19.33 13.82 0.01
CA PHE A 381 -18.17 14.71 0.10
C PHE A 381 -17.09 14.37 -0.95
N LEU A 382 -16.90 13.07 -1.24
CA LEU A 382 -15.98 12.59 -2.28
C LEU A 382 -16.62 12.51 -3.67
N ASP A 383 -17.79 13.10 -3.90
CA ASP A 383 -18.42 13.09 -5.22
C ASP A 383 -17.70 14.06 -6.19
N PRO A 384 -17.40 13.68 -7.44
CA PRO A 384 -16.74 14.56 -8.41
C PRO A 384 -17.52 15.84 -8.73
N GLY A 385 -18.85 15.80 -8.66
CA GLY A 385 -19.74 16.95 -8.85
C GLY A 385 -19.87 17.86 -7.63
N ASN A 386 -19.35 17.45 -6.46
CA ASN A 386 -19.34 18.31 -5.28
C ASN A 386 -18.16 19.30 -5.33
N HIS A 387 -18.32 20.37 -6.13
CA HIS A 387 -17.25 21.32 -6.40
C HIS A 387 -16.74 22.08 -5.16
N VAL A 388 -17.58 22.28 -4.14
CA VAL A 388 -17.14 22.88 -2.86
C VAL A 388 -16.16 21.95 -2.14
N SER A 389 -16.50 20.67 -2.00
CA SER A 389 -15.58 19.68 -1.43
C SER A 389 -14.31 19.52 -2.28
N ARG A 390 -14.42 19.62 -3.60
CA ARG A 390 -13.24 19.60 -4.50
C ARG A 390 -12.28 20.76 -4.24
N MET A 391 -12.76 21.98 -4.06
CA MET A 391 -11.92 23.12 -3.68
C MET A 391 -11.24 22.90 -2.32
N LEU A 392 -11.96 22.36 -1.32
CA LEU A 392 -11.35 22.00 -0.03
C LEU A 392 -10.27 20.92 -0.18
N LEU A 393 -10.50 19.91 -1.03
CA LEU A 393 -9.50 18.89 -1.32
C LEU A 393 -8.28 19.45 -2.07
N LEU A 394 -8.45 20.50 -2.88
CA LEU A 394 -7.33 21.19 -3.53
C LEU A 394 -6.44 21.89 -2.50
N HIS A 395 -7.03 22.53 -1.48
CA HIS A 395 -6.29 23.06 -0.33
C HIS A 395 -5.57 21.95 0.44
N PHE A 396 -6.22 20.80 0.67
CA PHE A 396 -5.57 19.64 1.29
C PHE A 396 -4.35 19.19 0.49
N VAL A 397 -4.45 19.09 -0.84
CA VAL A 397 -3.30 18.76 -1.71
C VAL A 397 -2.19 19.80 -1.57
N ALA A 398 -2.51 21.10 -1.60
CA ALA A 398 -1.52 22.17 -1.41
C ALA A 398 -0.79 22.04 -0.06
N ILE A 399 -1.52 21.76 1.02
CA ILE A 399 -0.98 21.50 2.36
C ILE A 399 -0.02 20.31 2.34
N THR A 400 -0.36 19.20 1.67
CA THR A 400 0.53 18.03 1.61
C THR A 400 1.86 18.36 0.91
N ILE A 401 1.86 19.26 -0.07
CA ILE A 401 3.08 19.73 -0.73
C ILE A 401 3.86 20.68 0.18
N MET A 402 3.19 21.62 0.87
CA MET A 402 3.80 22.51 1.87
C MET A 402 4.47 21.74 3.02
N MET A 403 3.88 20.60 3.40
CA MET A 403 4.38 19.73 4.45
C MET A 403 5.51 18.79 4.02
N TRP A 404 5.91 18.85 2.75
CA TRP A 404 7.00 18.02 2.22
C TRP A 404 8.30 18.08 3.05
N PRO A 405 8.79 19.24 3.52
CA PRO A 405 9.99 19.30 4.36
C PRO A 405 9.82 18.51 5.66
N VAL A 406 8.63 18.54 6.24
CA VAL A 406 8.29 17.76 7.45
C VAL A 406 8.27 16.27 7.13
N PHE A 407 7.67 15.86 6.02
CA PHE A 407 7.66 14.46 5.61
C PHE A 407 9.07 13.93 5.30
N CYS A 408 9.97 14.74 4.75
CA CYS A 408 11.37 14.34 4.54
C CYS A 408 12.12 14.07 5.86
N ILE A 409 11.82 14.81 6.94
CA ILE A 409 12.39 14.55 8.26
C ILE A 409 11.92 13.18 8.77
N LEU A 410 10.63 12.87 8.58
CA LEU A 410 10.03 11.61 9.05
C LEU A 410 10.34 10.42 8.14
N ARG A 411 10.60 10.67 6.85
CA ARG A 411 10.91 9.68 5.82
C ARG A 411 12.03 10.23 4.91
N PRO A 412 13.30 10.09 5.32
CA PRO A 412 14.44 10.58 4.54
C PRO A 412 14.54 10.00 3.12
N SER A 413 14.01 8.80 2.89
CA SER A 413 14.03 8.16 1.56
C SER A 413 13.23 8.92 0.49
N MET A 414 12.33 9.84 0.87
CA MET A 414 11.64 10.73 -0.07
C MET A 414 12.60 11.64 -0.85
N LEU A 415 13.79 11.93 -0.29
CA LEU A 415 14.84 12.70 -0.96
C LEU A 415 15.56 11.89 -2.04
N GLU A 416 15.58 10.57 -1.92
CA GLU A 416 16.24 9.67 -2.88
C GLU A 416 15.36 9.39 -4.10
N THR A 417 14.03 9.40 -3.92
CA THR A 417 13.05 9.11 -4.97
C THR A 417 11.94 10.16 -5.09
N PRO A 418 12.26 11.44 -5.32
CA PRO A 418 11.26 12.51 -5.33
C PRO A 418 10.21 12.37 -6.45
N MET A 419 10.53 11.62 -7.51
CA MET A 419 9.59 11.31 -8.60
C MET A 419 8.42 10.42 -8.18
N ALA A 420 8.58 9.66 -7.09
CA ALA A 420 7.54 8.78 -6.59
C ALA A 420 6.32 9.58 -6.09
N ASP A 421 6.55 10.76 -5.53
CA ASP A 421 5.50 11.51 -4.83
C ASP A 421 4.85 12.61 -5.68
N LEU A 422 5.07 12.58 -7.00
CA LEU A 422 4.46 13.49 -7.96
C LEU A 422 2.95 13.30 -8.14
N ALA A 423 2.36 12.18 -7.69
CA ALA A 423 0.94 11.90 -7.91
C ALA A 423 0.04 12.94 -7.23
N CYS A 424 0.41 13.43 -6.04
CA CYS A 424 -0.34 14.48 -5.36
C CYS A 424 -0.48 15.75 -6.21
N ARG A 425 0.53 16.08 -7.03
CA ARG A 425 0.43 17.22 -7.96
C ARG A 425 -0.62 16.98 -9.04
N GLN A 426 -0.65 15.77 -9.59
CA GLN A 426 -1.65 15.40 -10.59
C GLN A 426 -3.06 15.47 -10.01
N TRP A 427 -3.26 15.04 -8.76
CA TRP A 427 -4.55 15.18 -8.08
C TRP A 427 -5.04 16.63 -8.05
N GLY A 428 -4.15 17.57 -7.73
CA GLY A 428 -4.51 18.99 -7.69
C GLY A 428 -4.82 19.56 -9.07
N VAL A 429 -4.05 19.18 -10.09
CA VAL A 429 -4.30 19.58 -11.48
C VAL A 429 -5.66 19.05 -11.96
N ASP A 430 -5.95 17.77 -11.70
CA ASP A 430 -7.19 17.13 -12.12
C ASP A 430 -8.41 17.75 -11.40
N ILE A 431 -8.29 18.03 -10.10
CA ILE A 431 -9.33 18.76 -9.37
C ILE A 431 -9.61 20.10 -10.05
N TYR A 432 -8.58 20.92 -10.23
CA TYR A 432 -8.73 22.29 -10.74
C TYR A 432 -9.32 22.31 -12.16
N GLN A 433 -8.87 21.41 -13.04
CA GLN A 433 -9.38 21.30 -14.41
C GLN A 433 -10.85 20.91 -14.49
N ASN A 434 -11.37 20.19 -13.48
CA ASN A 434 -12.77 19.76 -13.43
C ASN A 434 -13.67 20.73 -12.64
N LEU A 435 -13.13 21.82 -12.09
CA LEU A 435 -13.94 22.87 -11.45
C LEU A 435 -14.62 23.78 -12.50
N PRO A 436 -15.85 24.25 -12.23
CA PRO A 436 -16.50 25.32 -12.99
C PRO A 436 -15.62 26.57 -13.03
N LEU A 437 -15.66 27.30 -14.14
CA LEU A 437 -14.80 28.48 -14.36
C LEU A 437 -14.97 29.53 -13.25
N GLU A 438 -16.21 29.78 -12.80
CA GLU A 438 -16.47 30.79 -11.77
C GLU A 438 -15.90 30.41 -10.40
N MET A 439 -15.66 29.12 -10.15
CA MET A 439 -15.13 28.63 -8.88
C MET A 439 -13.60 28.53 -8.88
N ARG A 440 -12.96 28.51 -10.06
CA ARG A 440 -11.50 28.42 -10.18
C ARG A 440 -10.80 29.62 -9.55
N GLU A 441 -11.36 30.82 -9.71
CA GLU A 441 -10.80 32.06 -9.15
C GLU A 441 -10.59 32.00 -7.63
N LEU A 442 -11.40 31.21 -6.91
CA LEU A 442 -11.27 31.03 -5.46
C LEU A 442 -10.04 30.19 -5.05
N VAL A 443 -9.48 29.42 -5.99
CA VAL A 443 -8.40 28.45 -5.73
C VAL A 443 -7.26 28.50 -6.76
N ASP A 444 -7.21 29.54 -7.59
CA ASP A 444 -6.16 29.74 -8.61
C ASP A 444 -4.77 29.73 -7.99
N TRP A 445 -4.63 30.31 -6.79
CA TRP A 445 -3.37 30.33 -6.08
C TRP A 445 -2.91 28.92 -5.70
N GLN A 446 -3.80 28.08 -5.17
CA GLN A 446 -3.49 26.69 -4.81
C GLN A 446 -3.08 25.91 -6.05
N ALA A 447 -3.84 26.06 -7.14
CA ALA A 447 -3.53 25.41 -8.41
C ALA A 447 -2.15 25.83 -8.95
N GLY A 448 -1.83 27.14 -8.91
CA GLY A 448 -0.53 27.67 -9.30
C GLY A 448 0.61 27.15 -8.43
N TYR A 449 0.42 27.11 -7.10
CA TYR A 449 1.40 26.57 -6.17
C TYR A 449 1.67 25.09 -6.44
N ILE A 450 0.62 24.26 -6.58
CA ILE A 450 0.73 22.83 -6.88
C ILE A 450 1.42 22.60 -8.24
N ALA A 451 1.04 23.38 -9.27
CA ALA A 451 1.60 23.30 -10.61
C ALA A 451 3.08 23.67 -10.64
N SER A 452 3.53 24.63 -9.83
CA SER A 452 4.96 24.96 -9.69
C SER A 452 5.79 23.86 -9.00
N GLY A 453 5.13 22.93 -8.32
CA GLY A 453 5.75 21.87 -7.53
C GLY A 453 6.24 22.33 -6.16
N GLY A 454 5.90 23.55 -5.73
CA GLY A 454 6.36 24.14 -4.48
C GLY A 454 7.88 24.00 -4.29
N ASP A 455 8.31 23.77 -3.04
CA ASP A 455 9.72 23.55 -2.72
C ASP A 455 10.27 22.20 -3.21
N ILE A 456 9.39 21.26 -3.62
CA ILE A 456 9.79 19.95 -4.16
C ILE A 456 10.53 20.13 -5.48
N ALA A 457 10.10 21.06 -6.33
CA ALA A 457 10.77 21.35 -7.59
C ALA A 457 12.21 21.86 -7.38
N ASN A 458 12.44 22.64 -6.33
CA ASN A 458 13.79 23.10 -5.96
C ASN A 458 14.66 21.95 -5.45
N ALA A 459 14.10 21.00 -4.69
CA ALA A 459 14.80 19.79 -4.24
C ALA A 459 15.10 18.78 -5.37
N ILE A 460 14.23 18.68 -6.38
CA ILE A 460 14.48 17.86 -7.58
C ILE A 460 15.62 18.46 -8.43
N LYS A 461 15.69 19.79 -8.53
CA LYS A 461 16.75 20.49 -9.26
C LYS A 461 18.13 20.31 -8.61
N THR A 462 18.20 20.26 -7.27
CA THR A 462 19.47 20.06 -6.54
C THR A 462 19.92 18.60 -6.46
N SER A 463 19.01 17.61 -6.61
CA SER A 463 19.33 16.17 -6.58
C SER A 463 19.83 15.58 -7.91
N GLY A 464 19.94 16.39 -8.98
CA GLY A 464 20.66 16.04 -10.21
C GLY A 464 20.01 14.98 -11.13
N ASN A 465 18.87 14.40 -10.77
CA ASN A 465 18.27 13.24 -11.46
C ASN A 465 16.92 13.49 -12.16
N GLY A 466 16.52 14.74 -12.43
CA GLY A 466 15.14 15.05 -12.86
C GLY A 466 14.95 16.01 -14.05
N LEU A 467 15.97 16.28 -14.86
CA LEU A 467 15.91 17.34 -15.90
C LEU A 467 14.95 17.04 -17.07
N GLU A 468 14.58 15.78 -17.34
CA GLU A 468 13.81 15.43 -18.56
C GLU A 468 12.29 15.27 -18.38
N LYS A 469 11.77 15.18 -17.14
CA LYS A 469 10.31 15.03 -16.91
C LYS A 469 9.62 16.28 -16.34
N VAL A 470 10.37 17.29 -15.88
CA VAL A 470 9.81 18.57 -15.44
C VAL A 470 9.39 19.44 -16.63
N SER A 471 10.10 19.33 -17.76
CA SER A 471 9.86 20.10 -18.98
C SER A 471 8.53 19.80 -19.67
N SER A 472 7.99 18.58 -19.51
CA SER A 472 6.71 18.18 -20.12
C SER A 472 5.49 18.84 -19.45
N LEU A 473 5.63 19.27 -18.19
CA LEU A 473 4.54 19.89 -17.40
C LEU A 473 4.55 21.43 -17.49
N GLU A 474 5.73 22.05 -17.68
CA GLU A 474 5.82 23.50 -17.97
C GLU A 474 5.11 23.86 -19.30
N CYS A 475 5.03 22.91 -20.25
CA CYS A 475 4.27 23.07 -21.50
C CYS A 475 2.75 23.19 -21.30
N LEU A 476 2.18 22.59 -20.26
CA LEU A 476 0.73 22.68 -19.98
C LEU A 476 0.32 24.05 -19.43
N CYS A 477 1.21 24.74 -18.71
CA CYS A 477 0.96 26.12 -18.23
C CYS A 477 1.06 27.19 -19.32
N HIS A 478 1.79 26.93 -20.41
CA HIS A 478 1.90 27.90 -21.51
C HIS A 478 0.74 27.81 -22.52
N GLN A 479 -0.05 26.73 -22.51
CA GLN A 479 -1.21 26.58 -23.39
C GLN A 479 -2.50 27.22 -22.84
N THR A 480 -2.50 27.74 -21.62
CA THR A 480 -3.65 28.45 -21.01
C THR A 480 -3.51 29.97 -20.98
N LYS A 481 -2.47 30.53 -21.63
CA LYS A 481 -2.31 31.97 -21.89
C LYS A 481 -2.45 32.35 -23.38
N GLY A 482 -3.12 31.51 -24.17
CA GLY A 482 -3.43 31.76 -25.58
C GLY A 482 -4.90 32.04 -25.78
#